data_AF-J0CTM5-F1
#
_entry.id   AF-J0CTM5-F1
#
_cell.length_a   1.000
_cell.length_b   1.000
_cell.length_c   1.000
_cell.angle_alpha   90.00
_cell.angle_beta   90.00
_cell.angle_gamma   90.00
#
_symmetry.space_group_name_H-M   'P 1'
#
loop_
_entity.id
_entity.type
_entity.pdbx_description
1 polymer ?
#
loop_
_entity_poly.entity_id
_entity_poly.type
_entity_poly.pdbx_seq_one_letter_code
_entity_poly.pdbx_strand_id
1 'polypeptide(L)'
;MNDVFNSLRITPAAGDAASLFNSRARPSVASSQLPTALNAHLRAAVLWQRSGGLGAFGHRGGFVVTTGHGPPSCSCRPASSARSRNDDTIPAPVLTSPFAAAILRRLAVGLQDFRNPAVCMRIVDRVYLHPRAAHPNVQLLRAHHSNLLSQFMAVLACRRTVSDGVALAASLHSAIQSCPGQADPFHCRLADDFNPSTCPKDLVASLCAIVTSCFPPITVHSIRTQKFKFHALWPSGPQDLLHGPATFCGLLHWLPTADDTAVVCTFMRVFLWCRPAFYSEFDDPSARIIFVRAMCSLLKSLAASLSLPHTPVPFGRTDAAHHLTCVAQLLEFLPMFGVDEWPQWRYAFIGFEQNILSAVYAAVDACPRDRYHVKAQLRDFALHVHSSLGDEWLVSMPEDLSHHMFHAQLRFGGCFAHFRHLLDSIFSRKVCAAPNCDNIFPSQSRLMLCSRCKILRYCSKRCQAEHWRSPSHPHKPVCARLAPIVNIAHPRNGLDDFEDACRSLGLDVDQLSIIYVGLIGHRLYSVPQEDHDTLTSGQ
;
A
#
# COMPACT_ATOMS: atom_id res chain seq x y z
N MET A 1 -36.04 -35.28 23.44
CA MET A 1 -36.83 -36.45 23.87
C MET A 1 -38.29 -36.15 23.58
N ASN A 2 -38.84 -36.94 22.65
CA ASN A 2 -40.25 -37.24 22.38
C ASN A 2 -41.24 -36.11 22.05
N ASP A 3 -41.47 -35.91 20.74
CA ASP A 3 -42.66 -36.36 20.01
C ASP A 3 -44.08 -36.18 20.63
N VAL A 4 -44.96 -35.54 19.84
CA VAL A 4 -46.12 -36.18 19.14
C VAL A 4 -47.55 -35.58 19.32
N PHE A 5 -48.25 -35.52 18.17
CA PHE A 5 -49.70 -35.35 17.84
C PHE A 5 -50.36 -33.97 18.08
N ASN A 6 -51.20 -33.41 17.19
CA ASN A 6 -52.22 -34.06 16.34
C ASN A 6 -52.68 -33.26 15.10
N SER A 7 -53.20 -34.02 14.12
CA SER A 7 -53.83 -33.66 12.83
C SER A 7 -55.15 -32.90 12.92
N LEU A 8 -55.52 -32.16 11.85
CA LEU A 8 -56.86 -32.25 11.23
C LEU A 8 -56.87 -31.69 9.79
N ARG A 9 -57.31 -32.56 8.85
CA ARG A 9 -57.64 -32.26 7.44
C ARG A 9 -59.11 -31.85 7.34
N ILE A 10 -59.45 -30.86 6.51
CA ILE A 10 -60.71 -30.83 5.74
C ILE A 10 -60.46 -30.16 4.37
N THR A 11 -60.88 -30.86 3.31
CA THR A 11 -61.26 -30.39 1.95
C THR A 11 -62.56 -31.15 1.61
N PRO A 12 -63.35 -30.87 0.54
CA PRO A 12 -63.20 -29.92 -0.58
C PRO A 12 -64.52 -29.18 -0.96
N ALA A 13 -64.51 -28.33 -2.00
CA ALA A 13 -65.57 -28.31 -3.03
C ALA A 13 -65.20 -27.41 -4.22
N ALA A 14 -65.48 -27.91 -5.42
CA ALA A 14 -65.28 -27.31 -6.73
C ALA A 14 -66.41 -26.34 -7.12
N GLY A 15 -66.12 -25.45 -8.08
CA GLY A 15 -67.12 -24.61 -8.76
C GLY A 15 -66.50 -23.87 -9.94
N ASP A 16 -66.92 -24.24 -11.14
CA ASP A 16 -66.44 -23.80 -12.45
C ASP A 16 -67.00 -22.45 -12.93
N ALA A 17 -66.29 -21.91 -13.92
CA ALA A 17 -66.74 -21.16 -15.11
C ALA A 17 -66.97 -19.62 -15.07
N ALA A 18 -66.16 -18.98 -15.93
CA ALA A 18 -66.52 -18.00 -16.97
C ALA A 18 -66.32 -16.48 -16.73
N SER A 19 -65.42 -15.96 -17.58
CA SER A 19 -65.67 -14.84 -18.51
C SER A 19 -65.49 -13.38 -18.07
N LEU A 20 -64.48 -12.76 -18.71
CA LEU A 20 -64.41 -11.37 -19.24
C LEU A 20 -64.46 -10.20 -18.24
N PHE A 21 -63.36 -9.46 -18.12
CA PHE A 21 -63.34 -8.02 -18.44
C PHE A 21 -61.91 -7.49 -18.64
N ASN A 22 -61.72 -6.83 -19.78
CA ASN A 22 -60.57 -6.00 -20.13
C ASN A 22 -60.43 -4.84 -19.15
N SER A 23 -59.22 -4.56 -18.66
CA SER A 23 -58.80 -3.23 -18.16
C SER A 23 -57.28 -3.16 -18.10
N ARG A 24 -56.67 -2.49 -19.09
CA ARG A 24 -55.27 -2.04 -19.06
C ARG A 24 -55.14 -0.96 -17.99
N ALA A 25 -54.46 -1.25 -16.89
CA ALA A 25 -53.87 -0.25 -16.01
C ALA A 25 -52.37 -0.18 -16.28
N ARG A 26 -51.88 0.98 -16.72
CA ARG A 26 -50.45 1.31 -16.76
C ARG A 26 -49.99 1.56 -15.31
N PRO A 27 -48.94 0.92 -14.79
CA PRO A 27 -48.32 1.37 -13.57
C PRO A 27 -47.50 2.63 -13.84
N SER A 28 -47.78 3.66 -13.06
CA SER A 28 -46.95 4.85 -12.88
C SER A 28 -45.51 4.44 -12.56
N VAL A 29 -44.55 4.88 -13.39
CA VAL A 29 -43.13 4.75 -13.13
C VAL A 29 -42.75 5.80 -12.08
N ALA A 30 -42.70 5.37 -10.82
CA ALA A 30 -41.95 6.10 -9.81
C ALA A 30 -40.47 6.03 -10.20
N SER A 31 -39.97 7.15 -10.73
CA SER A 31 -38.55 7.36 -11.02
C SER A 31 -37.78 7.46 -9.70
N SER A 32 -37.21 6.34 -9.25
CA SER A 32 -36.16 6.36 -8.24
C SER A 32 -34.94 7.04 -8.84
N GLN A 33 -34.67 8.27 -8.40
CA GLN A 33 -33.47 9.01 -8.75
C GLN A 33 -32.25 8.21 -8.23
N LEU A 34 -31.35 7.82 -9.15
CA LEU A 34 -30.04 7.25 -8.83
C LEU A 34 -29.09 8.34 -8.30
N PRO A 35 -28.00 7.98 -7.61
CA PRO A 35 -27.11 8.92 -6.92
C PRO A 35 -26.51 9.96 -7.90
N THR A 36 -26.81 11.22 -7.64
CA THR A 36 -26.45 12.38 -8.47
C THR A 36 -24.96 12.68 -8.49
N ALA A 37 -24.19 12.28 -7.48
CA ALA A 37 -22.78 12.67 -7.32
C ALA A 37 -21.84 12.07 -8.39
N LEU A 38 -21.90 10.76 -8.65
CA LEU A 38 -21.05 10.11 -9.66
C LEU A 38 -21.44 10.51 -11.09
N ASN A 39 -22.74 10.67 -11.34
CA ASN A 39 -23.24 11.20 -12.60
C ASN A 39 -22.81 12.67 -12.79
N ALA A 40 -22.81 13.49 -11.74
CA ALA A 40 -22.28 14.85 -11.80
C ALA A 40 -20.77 14.89 -12.09
N HIS A 41 -19.98 13.97 -11.52
CA HIS A 41 -18.55 13.85 -11.81
C HIS A 41 -18.25 13.43 -13.26
N LEU A 42 -18.94 12.41 -13.77
CA LEU A 42 -18.80 12.00 -15.16
C LEU A 42 -19.36 13.03 -16.15
N ARG A 43 -20.39 13.81 -15.76
CA ARG A 43 -20.93 14.92 -16.55
C ARG A 43 -20.05 16.17 -16.51
N ALA A 44 -19.40 16.48 -15.39
CA ALA A 44 -18.42 17.56 -15.30
C ALA A 44 -17.22 17.33 -16.23
N ALA A 45 -16.77 16.07 -16.32
CA ALA A 45 -15.76 15.64 -17.30
C ALA A 45 -16.20 15.85 -18.77
N VAL A 46 -17.49 15.74 -19.08
CA VAL A 46 -18.06 15.90 -20.42
C VAL A 46 -18.34 17.36 -20.79
N LEU A 47 -18.80 18.18 -19.83
CA LEU A 47 -19.09 19.61 -20.06
C LEU A 47 -17.83 20.39 -20.46
N TRP A 48 -16.66 20.03 -19.91
CA TRP A 48 -15.38 20.62 -20.27
C TRP A 48 -14.85 20.16 -21.64
N GLN A 49 -15.12 18.91 -22.05
CA GLN A 49 -14.74 18.39 -23.38
C GLN A 49 -15.41 19.13 -24.55
N ARG A 50 -16.57 19.75 -24.32
CA ARG A 50 -17.24 20.60 -25.31
C ARG A 50 -16.59 21.97 -25.53
N SER A 51 -15.61 22.36 -24.72
CA SER A 51 -15.02 23.71 -24.73
C SER A 51 -13.83 23.89 -25.68
N GLY A 52 -13.46 22.87 -26.48
CA GLY A 52 -12.56 23.02 -27.63
C GLY A 52 -11.15 23.54 -27.32
N GLY A 53 -10.19 22.63 -27.10
CA GLY A 53 -8.76 22.98 -27.02
C GLY A 53 -7.88 21.74 -27.21
N LEU A 54 -7.64 21.36 -28.46
CA LEU A 54 -6.76 20.24 -28.83
C LEU A 54 -5.30 20.69 -28.94
N GLY A 55 -4.40 19.93 -28.30
CA GLY A 55 -2.96 19.93 -28.54
C GLY A 55 -2.42 18.55 -28.20
N ALA A 56 -2.04 17.78 -29.23
CA ALA A 56 -1.59 16.41 -29.14
C ALA A 56 -0.22 16.28 -28.44
N PHE A 57 -0.14 15.45 -27.40
CA PHE A 57 1.12 14.89 -26.90
C PHE A 57 0.95 13.39 -26.66
N GLY A 58 1.45 12.58 -27.59
CA GLY A 58 1.56 11.15 -27.42
C GLY A 58 2.87 10.80 -26.72
N HIS A 59 2.81 10.42 -25.44
CA HIS A 59 3.90 9.74 -24.75
C HIS A 59 3.47 8.34 -24.35
N ARG A 60 4.12 7.32 -24.93
CA ARG A 60 4.05 5.93 -24.46
C ARG A 60 4.85 5.82 -23.16
N GLY A 61 4.15 5.81 -22.02
CA GLY A 61 4.74 5.51 -20.72
C GLY A 61 4.69 4.01 -20.43
N GLY A 62 5.78 3.29 -20.74
CA GLY A 62 6.00 1.97 -20.16
C GLY A 62 6.38 2.12 -18.69
N PHE A 63 5.59 1.54 -17.78
CA PHE A 63 5.94 1.46 -16.37
C PHE A 63 7.14 0.52 -16.18
N VAL A 64 8.34 1.09 -16.12
CA VAL A 64 9.50 0.41 -15.54
C VAL A 64 9.52 0.77 -14.06
N VAL A 65 9.06 -0.16 -13.22
CA VAL A 65 9.38 -0.10 -11.79
C VAL A 65 10.87 -0.43 -11.67
N THR A 66 11.72 0.60 -11.73
CA THR A 66 13.16 0.47 -11.49
C THR A 66 13.42 0.29 -9.99
N THR A 67 13.02 -0.85 -9.43
CA THR A 67 13.53 -1.33 -8.15
C THR A 67 14.94 -1.93 -8.26
N GLY A 68 15.51 -1.94 -9.47
CA GLY A 68 16.81 -2.51 -9.81
C GLY A 68 17.96 -1.51 -9.88
N HIS A 69 17.69 -0.21 -9.85
CA HIS A 69 18.71 0.72 -9.41
C HIS A 69 18.67 0.68 -7.88
N GLY A 70 19.80 0.42 -7.22
CA GLY A 70 19.95 0.92 -5.86
C GLY A 70 19.58 2.42 -5.83
N PRO A 71 19.46 3.06 -4.65
CA PRO A 71 19.43 4.52 -4.63
C PRO A 71 20.47 5.02 -5.64
N PRO A 72 20.16 6.00 -6.52
CA PRO A 72 21.20 6.58 -7.38
C PRO A 72 22.38 6.78 -6.44
N SER A 73 23.53 6.19 -6.76
CA SER A 73 24.73 6.40 -5.94
C SER A 73 24.78 7.89 -5.78
N CYS A 74 24.47 8.35 -4.57
CA CYS A 74 24.22 9.76 -4.35
C CYS A 74 25.55 10.37 -4.74
N SER A 75 25.62 11.03 -5.89
CA SER A 75 26.79 11.80 -6.27
C SER A 75 26.79 13.10 -5.46
N CYS A 76 26.38 13.03 -4.19
CA CYS A 76 26.97 13.80 -3.13
C CYS A 76 28.43 13.33 -3.04
N ARG A 77 29.25 13.82 -3.98
CA ARG A 77 30.67 13.97 -3.69
C ARG A 77 30.73 14.70 -2.35
N PRO A 78 31.46 14.18 -1.35
CA PRO A 78 31.79 15.01 -0.21
C PRO A 78 32.49 16.25 -0.77
N ALA A 79 31.92 17.44 -0.56
CA ALA A 79 32.75 18.62 -0.42
C ALA A 79 33.57 18.36 0.84
N SER A 80 34.76 17.81 0.65
CA SER A 80 35.71 17.60 1.72
C SER A 80 35.99 18.96 2.35
N SER A 81 35.71 19.10 3.65
CA SER A 81 36.63 19.85 4.48
C SER A 81 37.99 19.24 4.19
N ALA A 82 38.93 20.02 3.64
CA ALA A 82 40.26 19.61 3.17
C ALA A 82 40.74 18.29 3.80
N ARG A 83 40.28 17.15 3.25
CA ARG A 83 40.71 15.83 3.68
C ARG A 83 42.00 15.64 2.95
N SER A 84 43.06 15.45 3.73
CA SER A 84 44.37 15.06 3.23
C SER A 84 44.20 14.01 2.13
N ARG A 85 44.73 14.29 0.93
CA ARG A 85 44.73 13.41 -0.25
C ARG A 85 45.34 12.01 -0.01
N ASN A 86 45.82 11.73 1.20
CA ASN A 86 46.51 10.49 1.53
C ASN A 86 45.58 9.33 1.96
N ASP A 87 44.32 9.57 2.32
CA ASP A 87 43.41 8.49 2.77
C ASP A 87 42.90 7.57 1.65
N ASP A 88 43.09 7.91 0.37
CA ASP A 88 42.64 7.10 -0.77
C ASP A 88 43.51 5.85 -1.05
N THR A 89 44.60 5.65 -0.30
CA THR A 89 45.54 4.54 -0.49
C THR A 89 45.31 3.33 0.42
N ILE A 90 44.41 3.42 1.40
CA ILE A 90 44.13 2.28 2.29
C ILE A 90 43.13 1.34 1.59
N PRO A 91 43.48 0.06 1.34
CA PRO A 91 42.56 -0.91 0.76
C PRO A 91 41.30 -1.00 1.63
N ALA A 92 40.13 -0.88 1.01
CA ALA A 92 38.86 -1.07 1.70
C ALA A 92 38.86 -2.46 2.36
N PRO A 93 38.69 -2.57 3.68
CA PRO A 93 38.67 -3.87 4.34
C PRO A 93 37.45 -4.64 3.85
N VAL A 94 37.69 -5.70 3.07
CA VAL A 94 36.66 -6.70 2.75
C VAL A 94 36.35 -7.47 4.03
N LEU A 95 35.08 -7.79 4.27
CA LEU A 95 34.65 -8.52 5.47
C LEU A 95 35.28 -9.92 5.63
N THR A 96 36.07 -10.38 4.67
CA THR A 96 36.85 -11.63 4.71
C THR A 96 38.12 -11.53 5.58
N SER A 97 38.54 -10.33 6.00
CA SER A 97 39.70 -10.20 6.88
C SER A 97 39.43 -10.74 8.30
N PRO A 98 40.44 -11.30 9.00
CA PRO A 98 40.29 -11.74 10.40
C PRO A 98 39.76 -10.64 11.33
N PHE A 99 40.14 -9.39 11.05
CA PHE A 99 39.65 -8.20 11.75
C PHE A 99 38.14 -8.00 11.57
N ALA A 100 37.64 -8.15 10.34
CA ALA A 100 36.21 -8.07 10.07
C ALA A 100 35.41 -9.20 10.71
N ALA A 101 35.94 -10.43 10.71
CA ALA A 101 35.32 -11.55 11.42
C ALA A 101 35.23 -11.30 12.94
N ALA A 102 36.24 -10.66 13.54
CA ALA A 102 36.19 -10.22 14.93
C ALA A 102 35.12 -9.14 15.15
N ILE A 103 35.00 -8.17 14.25
CA ILE A 103 33.94 -7.14 14.27
C ILE A 103 32.55 -7.78 14.23
N LEU A 104 32.29 -8.66 13.26
CA LEU A 104 30.98 -9.30 13.08
C LEU A 104 30.60 -10.16 14.30
N ARG A 105 31.56 -10.89 14.90
CA ARG A 105 31.32 -11.62 16.15
C ARG A 105 30.96 -10.70 17.31
N ARG A 106 31.66 -9.56 17.45
CA ARG A 106 31.35 -8.59 18.52
C ARG A 106 29.98 -7.95 18.33
N LEU A 107 29.59 -7.62 17.09
CA LEU A 107 28.24 -7.17 16.76
C LEU A 107 27.21 -8.24 17.17
N ALA A 108 27.43 -9.50 16.75
CA ALA A 108 26.50 -10.58 17.03
C ALA A 108 26.31 -10.82 18.54
N VAL A 109 27.36 -10.66 19.35
CA VAL A 109 27.28 -10.74 20.82
C VAL A 109 26.55 -9.53 21.41
N GLY A 110 26.92 -8.32 20.99
CA GLY A 110 26.32 -7.08 21.50
C GLY A 110 24.83 -6.93 21.18
N LEU A 111 24.35 -7.61 20.13
CA LEU A 111 22.95 -7.57 19.69
C LEU A 111 22.10 -8.75 20.21
N GLN A 112 22.65 -9.64 21.03
CA GLN A 112 21.87 -10.76 21.61
C GLN A 112 20.73 -10.24 22.48
N ASP A 113 20.97 -9.20 23.29
CA ASP A 113 19.91 -8.44 23.93
C ASP A 113 19.39 -7.38 22.95
N PHE A 114 18.41 -7.77 22.13
CA PHE A 114 17.82 -6.86 21.15
C PHE A 114 17.01 -5.70 21.78
N ARG A 115 16.66 -5.80 23.07
CA ARG A 115 15.99 -4.70 23.80
C ARG A 115 17.00 -3.62 24.16
N ASN A 116 18.16 -4.03 24.69
CA ASN A 116 19.22 -3.13 25.15
C ASN A 116 20.59 -3.47 24.51
N PRO A 117 20.73 -3.40 23.18
CA PRO A 117 21.93 -3.83 22.49
C PRO A 117 23.17 -3.08 23.00
N ALA A 118 24.15 -3.83 23.48
CA ALA A 118 25.43 -3.32 23.97
C ALA A 118 26.43 -3.25 22.81
N VAL A 119 26.10 -2.43 21.81
CA VAL A 119 26.89 -2.30 20.58
C VAL A 119 27.41 -0.88 20.39
N CYS A 120 28.70 -0.75 20.09
CA CYS A 120 29.27 0.54 19.71
C CYS A 120 28.87 0.88 18.27
N MET A 121 28.24 2.04 18.09
CA MET A 121 27.79 2.58 16.80
C MET A 121 28.88 2.59 15.72
N ARG A 122 30.12 2.90 16.09
CA ARG A 122 31.24 2.92 15.15
C ARG A 122 31.52 1.56 14.51
N ILE A 123 31.25 0.47 15.25
CA ILE A 123 31.43 -0.89 14.75
C ILE A 123 30.37 -1.19 13.68
N VAL A 124 29.14 -0.75 13.88
CA VAL A 124 28.03 -0.91 12.91
C VAL A 124 28.36 -0.16 11.62
N ASP A 125 28.75 1.10 11.75
CA ASP A 125 29.23 1.95 10.67
C ASP A 125 30.32 1.28 9.83
N ARG A 126 31.37 0.74 10.47
CA ARG A 126 32.49 0.10 9.77
C ARG A 126 32.09 -1.12 8.94
N VAL A 127 31.00 -1.80 9.26
CA VAL A 127 30.49 -2.92 8.45
C VAL A 127 29.90 -2.42 7.12
N TYR A 128 29.36 -1.20 7.10
CA TYR A 128 28.61 -0.65 5.97
C TYR A 128 29.38 0.40 5.15
N LEU A 129 30.32 1.14 5.75
CA LEU A 129 30.76 2.45 5.28
C LEU A 129 31.70 2.51 4.07
N HIS A 130 32.10 1.41 3.44
CA HIS A 130 32.92 1.53 2.22
C HIS A 130 32.11 1.24 0.96
N PRO A 131 31.70 2.26 0.17
CA PRO A 131 30.92 2.06 -1.07
C PRO A 131 31.54 1.04 -2.03
N ARG A 132 32.89 0.99 -2.11
CA ARG A 132 33.59 0.00 -2.96
C ARG A 132 33.52 -1.44 -2.44
N ALA A 133 33.27 -1.64 -1.15
CA ALA A 133 33.14 -2.97 -0.53
C ALA A 133 31.70 -3.34 -0.17
N ALA A 134 30.75 -2.42 -0.33
CA ALA A 134 29.34 -2.62 0.04
C ALA A 134 28.74 -3.86 -0.62
N HIS A 135 28.96 -4.08 -1.92
CA HIS A 135 28.41 -5.23 -2.63
C HIS A 135 29.03 -6.57 -2.17
N PRO A 136 30.37 -6.75 -2.13
CA PRO A 136 30.99 -7.94 -1.51
C PRO A 136 30.55 -8.18 -0.06
N ASN A 137 30.44 -7.12 0.74
CA ASN A 137 30.04 -7.22 2.14
C ASN A 137 28.58 -7.68 2.28
N VAL A 138 27.67 -7.14 1.47
CA VAL A 138 26.27 -7.59 1.40
C VAL A 138 26.18 -9.07 1.02
N GLN A 139 26.95 -9.52 0.03
CA GLN A 139 26.97 -10.93 -0.36
C GLN A 139 27.46 -11.82 0.79
N LEU A 140 28.55 -11.43 1.46
CA LEU A 140 29.09 -12.18 2.60
C LEU A 140 28.08 -12.23 3.76
N LEU A 141 27.47 -11.10 4.11
CA LEU A 141 26.47 -11.01 5.18
C LEU A 141 25.29 -11.94 4.90
N ARG A 142 24.77 -11.94 3.67
CA ARG A 142 23.63 -12.78 3.28
C ARG A 142 23.96 -14.28 3.25
N ALA A 143 25.18 -14.63 2.86
CA ALA A 143 25.60 -16.03 2.70
C ALA A 143 26.09 -16.67 4.00
N HIS A 144 26.76 -15.91 4.88
CA HIS A 144 27.47 -16.47 6.04
C HIS A 144 27.05 -15.89 7.38
N HIS A 145 26.23 -14.82 7.40
CA HIS A 145 25.84 -14.13 8.62
C HIS A 145 24.33 -13.87 8.71
N SER A 146 23.51 -14.82 8.24
CA SER A 146 22.04 -14.75 8.32
C SER A 146 21.53 -14.52 9.75
N ASN A 147 22.12 -15.19 10.75
CA ASN A 147 21.76 -14.99 12.16
C ASN A 147 21.96 -13.53 12.60
N LEU A 148 23.08 -12.91 12.23
CA LEU A 148 23.34 -11.50 12.56
C LEU A 148 22.32 -10.56 11.89
N LEU A 149 21.92 -10.84 10.64
CA LEU A 149 20.87 -10.06 9.96
C LEU A 149 19.51 -10.23 10.64
N SER A 150 19.17 -11.44 11.09
CA SER A 150 17.95 -11.69 11.87
C SER A 150 18.01 -11.00 13.24
N GLN A 151 19.19 -10.89 13.87
CA GLN A 151 19.40 -10.08 15.08
C GLN A 151 19.21 -8.58 14.81
N PHE A 152 19.71 -8.05 13.69
CA PHE A 152 19.43 -6.66 13.29
C PHE A 152 17.93 -6.45 13.18
N MET A 153 17.22 -7.35 12.49
CA MET A 153 15.77 -7.30 12.40
C MET A 153 15.10 -7.38 13.78
N ALA A 154 15.58 -8.23 14.70
CA ALA A 154 15.05 -8.30 16.06
C ALA A 154 15.16 -6.97 16.83
N VAL A 155 16.28 -6.24 16.68
CA VAL A 155 16.44 -4.90 17.28
C VAL A 155 15.45 -3.90 16.68
N LEU A 156 15.33 -3.89 15.35
CA LEU A 156 14.43 -2.99 14.60
C LEU A 156 12.95 -3.27 14.89
N ALA A 157 12.62 -4.55 15.01
CA ALA A 157 11.30 -5.10 15.30
C ALA A 157 10.86 -4.93 16.76
N CYS A 158 11.80 -4.71 17.68
CA CYS A 158 11.47 -4.69 19.09
C CYS A 158 10.46 -3.56 19.37
N ARG A 159 9.32 -3.91 19.98
CA ARG A 159 8.36 -2.91 20.48
C ARG A 159 9.07 -2.03 21.51
N ARG A 160 8.92 -0.71 21.37
CA ARG A 160 9.53 0.28 22.25
C ARG A 160 8.53 1.32 22.74
N THR A 161 8.70 1.66 24.01
CA THR A 161 8.10 2.77 24.71
C THR A 161 9.11 3.93 24.79
N VAL A 162 8.66 5.08 25.27
CA VAL A 162 9.55 6.24 25.50
C VAL A 162 10.66 5.88 26.51
N SER A 163 10.34 5.11 27.56
CA SER A 163 11.33 4.64 28.54
C SER A 163 12.35 3.68 27.94
N ASP A 164 11.93 2.82 26.99
CA ASP A 164 12.86 1.91 26.31
C ASP A 164 13.88 2.68 25.46
N GLY A 165 13.51 3.85 24.94
CA GLY A 165 14.43 4.74 24.23
C GLY A 165 15.56 5.26 25.13
N VAL A 166 15.24 5.62 26.37
CA VAL A 166 16.22 6.06 27.37
C VAL A 166 17.15 4.92 27.78
N ALA A 167 16.58 3.73 28.04
CA ALA A 167 17.36 2.53 28.36
C ALA A 167 18.30 2.13 27.22
N LEU A 168 17.82 2.19 25.97
CA LEU A 168 18.62 1.96 24.78
C LEU A 168 19.77 2.96 24.68
N ALA A 169 19.50 4.26 24.85
CA ALA A 169 20.53 5.29 24.83
C ALA A 169 21.62 5.05 25.90
N ALA A 170 21.23 4.68 27.12
CA ALA A 170 22.16 4.36 28.19
C ALA A 170 23.03 3.12 27.86
N SER A 171 22.42 2.07 27.30
CA SER A 171 23.16 0.87 26.87
C SER A 171 24.17 1.20 25.77
N LEU A 172 23.78 2.00 24.77
CA LEU A 172 24.66 2.44 23.69
C LEU A 172 25.80 3.32 24.20
N HIS A 173 25.53 4.23 25.13
CA HIS A 173 26.57 5.05 25.75
C HIS A 173 27.60 4.17 26.45
N SER A 174 27.14 3.22 27.29
CA SER A 174 28.01 2.26 27.97
C SER A 174 28.84 1.42 26.98
N ALA A 175 28.23 0.97 25.87
CA ALA A 175 28.93 0.21 24.84
C ALA A 175 29.99 1.04 24.09
N ILE A 176 29.76 2.35 23.89
CA ILE A 176 30.74 3.27 23.33
C ILE A 176 31.90 3.48 24.33
N GLN A 177 31.60 3.71 25.60
CA GLN A 177 32.59 3.91 26.67
C GLN A 177 33.40 2.65 27.03
N SER A 178 32.98 1.47 26.60
CA SER A 178 33.70 0.20 26.79
C SER A 178 34.30 -0.35 25.48
N CYS A 179 34.15 0.36 24.36
CA CYS A 179 34.59 -0.13 23.07
C CYS A 179 36.13 -0.13 22.98
N PRO A 180 36.83 -1.25 22.71
CA PRO A 180 38.28 -1.30 22.50
C PRO A 180 38.81 -0.38 21.38
N GLY A 181 37.91 0.16 20.55
CA GLY A 181 38.24 1.13 19.50
C GLY A 181 38.43 2.56 19.99
N GLN A 182 38.49 2.85 21.31
CA GLN A 182 38.62 4.22 21.82
C GLN A 182 39.86 4.95 21.30
N ALA A 183 40.91 4.22 20.92
CA ALA A 183 42.11 4.82 20.33
C ALA A 183 41.88 5.37 18.90
N ASP A 184 40.76 5.06 18.24
CA ASP A 184 40.41 5.64 16.93
C ASP A 184 39.89 7.09 17.10
N PRO A 185 40.53 8.11 16.50
CA PRO A 185 40.06 9.50 16.58
C PRO A 185 38.63 9.72 16.07
N PHE A 186 38.14 8.86 15.17
CA PHE A 186 36.72 8.89 14.76
C PHE A 186 35.78 8.34 15.84
N HIS A 187 36.24 7.40 16.65
CA HIS A 187 35.49 6.89 17.80
C HIS A 187 35.39 7.94 18.90
N CYS A 188 36.49 8.64 19.23
CA CYS A 188 36.46 9.75 20.20
C CYS A 188 35.42 10.80 19.82
N ARG A 189 35.43 11.26 18.56
CA ARG A 189 34.41 12.21 18.08
C ARG A 189 32.99 11.71 18.24
N LEU A 190 32.73 10.44 17.92
CA LEU A 190 31.40 9.85 18.10
C LEU A 190 30.98 9.79 19.58
N ALA A 191 31.94 9.54 20.48
CA ALA A 191 31.69 9.55 21.91
C ALA A 191 31.44 10.96 22.45
N ASP A 192 32.17 11.96 21.93
CA ASP A 192 32.04 13.38 22.29
C ASP A 192 30.71 13.97 21.75
N ASP A 193 30.32 13.59 20.54
CA ASP A 193 29.08 14.00 19.88
C ASP A 193 27.87 13.15 20.33
N PHE A 194 28.03 12.27 21.34
CA PHE A 194 26.97 11.39 21.79
C PHE A 194 25.78 12.21 22.31
N ASN A 195 24.63 12.03 21.66
CA ASN A 195 23.37 12.61 22.11
C ASN A 195 22.37 11.49 22.39
N PRO A 196 21.87 11.35 23.64
CA PRO A 196 20.96 10.27 24.01
C PRO A 196 19.63 10.30 23.24
N SER A 197 19.24 11.45 22.70
CA SER A 197 18.00 11.61 21.92
C SER A 197 18.13 11.21 20.44
N THR A 198 19.35 11.24 19.88
CA THR A 198 19.59 10.92 18.46
C THR A 198 20.29 9.58 18.28
N CYS A 199 21.19 9.18 19.20
CA CYS A 199 22.00 7.98 19.04
C CYS A 199 21.17 6.69 18.81
N PRO A 200 20.04 6.44 19.50
CA PRO A 200 19.16 5.33 19.18
C PRO A 200 18.64 5.36 17.72
N LYS A 201 18.32 6.54 17.21
CA LYS A 201 17.81 6.74 15.84
C LYS A 201 18.92 6.49 14.82
N ASP A 202 20.13 6.96 15.11
CA ASP A 202 21.31 6.76 14.26
C ASP A 202 21.66 5.26 14.16
N LEU A 203 21.53 4.50 15.27
CA LEU A 203 21.65 3.04 15.26
C LEU A 203 20.62 2.41 14.35
N VAL A 204 19.35 2.76 14.54
CA VAL A 204 18.23 2.22 13.78
C VAL A 204 18.38 2.52 12.29
N ALA A 205 18.77 3.74 11.92
CA ALA A 205 19.06 4.13 10.55
C ALA A 205 20.18 3.28 9.95
N SER A 206 21.28 3.11 10.69
CA SER A 206 22.44 2.31 10.25
C SER A 206 22.09 0.83 10.05
N LEU A 207 21.36 0.24 10.99
CA LEU A 207 20.87 -1.14 10.88
C LEU A 207 19.90 -1.28 9.70
N CYS A 208 18.95 -0.35 9.55
CA CYS A 208 18.04 -0.31 8.42
C CYS A 208 18.77 -0.21 7.07
N ALA A 209 19.82 0.59 6.97
CA ALA A 209 20.60 0.73 5.75
C ALA A 209 21.30 -0.59 5.36
N ILE A 210 21.88 -1.29 6.34
CA ILE A 210 22.49 -2.61 6.14
C ILE A 210 21.43 -3.62 5.71
N VAL A 211 20.33 -3.74 6.46
CA VAL A 211 19.23 -4.67 6.19
C VAL A 211 18.62 -4.40 4.81
N THR A 212 18.31 -3.14 4.48
CA THR A 212 17.78 -2.72 3.16
C THR A 212 18.69 -3.18 2.03
N SER A 213 20.01 -3.05 2.21
CA SER A 213 21.00 -3.46 1.21
C SER A 213 21.10 -4.99 1.07
N CYS A 214 20.76 -5.74 2.12
CA CYS A 214 20.74 -7.21 2.12
C CYS A 214 19.46 -7.81 1.54
N PHE A 215 18.39 -7.04 1.34
CA PHE A 215 17.20 -7.54 0.66
C PHE A 215 17.46 -7.80 -0.83
N PRO A 216 16.99 -8.93 -1.38
CA PRO A 216 17.01 -9.16 -2.83
C PRO A 216 16.24 -8.08 -3.60
N PRO A 217 16.58 -7.83 -4.87
CA PRO A 217 15.80 -6.96 -5.74
C PRO A 217 14.34 -7.41 -5.77
N ILE A 218 13.43 -6.47 -5.51
CA ILE A 218 11.99 -6.74 -5.52
C ILE A 218 11.45 -6.45 -6.91
N THR A 219 10.97 -7.45 -7.64
CA THR A 219 10.32 -7.21 -8.95
C THR A 219 8.80 -7.05 -8.77
N VAL A 220 8.13 -6.30 -9.66
CA VAL A 220 6.65 -6.21 -9.67
C VAL A 220 6.00 -7.59 -9.73
N HIS A 221 6.60 -8.51 -10.49
CA HIS A 221 6.12 -9.88 -10.57
C HIS A 221 6.25 -10.62 -9.24
N SER A 222 7.37 -10.46 -8.54
CA SER A 222 7.59 -11.04 -7.21
C SER A 222 6.60 -10.51 -6.18
N ILE A 223 6.33 -9.19 -6.17
CA ILE A 223 5.33 -8.60 -5.28
C ILE A 223 3.96 -9.19 -5.58
N ARG A 224 3.50 -9.13 -6.84
CA ARG A 224 2.17 -9.59 -7.26
C ARG A 224 1.92 -11.07 -6.99
N THR A 225 2.93 -11.90 -7.22
CA THR A 225 2.79 -13.35 -7.00
C THR A 225 3.04 -13.77 -5.56
N GLN A 226 3.58 -12.86 -4.73
CA GLN A 226 4.15 -13.17 -3.41
C GLN A 226 5.17 -14.33 -3.44
N LYS A 227 5.71 -14.66 -4.63
CA LYS A 227 6.72 -15.70 -4.82
C LYS A 227 8.08 -15.05 -4.79
N PHE A 228 8.54 -14.78 -3.57
CA PHE A 228 9.92 -14.40 -3.34
C PHE A 228 10.78 -15.67 -3.41
N LYS A 229 11.82 -15.64 -4.24
CA LYS A 229 12.78 -16.74 -4.30
C LYS A 229 13.69 -16.63 -3.08
N PHE A 230 13.28 -17.28 -2.00
CA PHE A 230 14.12 -17.55 -0.84
C PHE A 230 15.17 -18.59 -1.29
N HIS A 231 16.27 -18.11 -1.86
CA HIS A 231 17.45 -18.93 -2.07
C HIS A 231 18.04 -19.33 -0.70
N ALA A 232 19.17 -20.06 -0.68
CA ALA A 232 19.94 -20.33 0.54
C ALA A 232 20.57 -19.06 1.19
N LEU A 233 20.08 -17.86 0.85
CA LEU A 233 20.60 -16.56 1.29
C LEU A 233 19.52 -15.83 2.09
N TRP A 234 19.96 -14.98 3.03
CA TRP A 234 19.05 -14.15 3.81
C TRP A 234 18.30 -13.09 2.94
N PRO A 235 17.04 -12.77 3.26
CA PRO A 235 16.17 -13.48 4.20
C PRO A 235 15.73 -14.82 3.60
N SER A 236 15.62 -15.86 4.43
CA SER A 236 15.21 -17.23 4.05
C SER A 236 13.71 -17.48 4.18
N GLY A 237 13.01 -16.62 4.93
CA GLY A 237 11.56 -16.64 5.08
C GLY A 237 11.05 -15.43 5.88
N PRO A 238 9.72 -15.27 6.01
CA PRO A 238 9.12 -14.21 6.82
C PRO A 238 9.58 -14.21 8.28
N GLN A 239 9.94 -15.37 8.84
CA GLN A 239 10.44 -15.52 10.21
C GLN A 239 11.78 -14.82 10.47
N ASP A 240 12.58 -14.56 9.43
CA ASP A 240 13.81 -13.77 9.56
C ASP A 240 13.54 -12.27 9.68
N LEU A 241 12.33 -11.83 9.30
CA LEU A 241 11.93 -10.44 9.24
C LEU A 241 10.96 -10.09 10.38
N LEU A 242 10.08 -11.02 10.74
CA LEU A 242 9.06 -10.86 11.77
C LEU A 242 9.18 -11.96 12.83
N HIS A 243 9.33 -11.58 14.10
CA HIS A 243 9.38 -12.49 15.25
C HIS A 243 8.04 -12.52 16.02
N GLY A 244 6.92 -12.27 15.32
CA GLY A 244 5.56 -12.23 15.87
C GLY A 244 4.94 -10.82 15.88
N PRO A 245 3.71 -10.68 16.43
CA PRO A 245 2.88 -9.47 16.35
C PRO A 245 3.57 -8.17 16.82
N ALA A 246 4.31 -8.27 17.92
CA ALA A 246 5.04 -7.14 18.49
C ALA A 246 6.07 -6.51 17.51
N THR A 247 6.52 -7.28 16.53
CA THR A 247 7.46 -6.83 15.49
C THR A 247 6.92 -5.66 14.68
N PHE A 248 5.64 -5.72 14.32
CA PHE A 248 4.98 -4.70 13.52
C PHE A 248 5.01 -3.36 14.23
N CYS A 249 4.61 -3.34 15.51
CA CYS A 249 4.62 -2.13 16.33
C CYS A 249 6.02 -1.53 16.51
N GLY A 250 7.06 -2.36 16.61
CA GLY A 250 8.45 -1.88 16.71
C GLY A 250 8.90 -1.16 15.45
N LEU A 251 8.63 -1.71 14.27
CA LEU A 251 8.96 -1.06 13.00
C LEU A 251 8.18 0.26 12.81
N LEU A 252 6.90 0.29 13.20
CA LEU A 252 6.08 1.50 13.15
C LEU A 252 6.55 2.60 14.09
N HIS A 253 7.09 2.25 15.25
CA HIS A 253 7.64 3.21 16.20
C HIS A 253 8.76 4.04 15.57
N TRP A 254 9.58 3.42 14.72
CA TRP A 254 10.75 4.07 14.11
C TRP A 254 10.40 5.00 12.94
N LEU A 255 9.30 4.73 12.21
CA LEU A 255 8.90 5.52 11.04
C LEU A 255 8.81 7.04 11.32
N PRO A 256 8.05 7.53 12.32
CA PRO A 256 7.96 8.96 12.58
C PRO A 256 9.11 9.49 13.47
N THR A 257 9.88 8.62 14.12
CA THR A 257 10.86 9.05 15.15
C THR A 257 12.28 9.18 14.63
N ALA A 258 12.71 8.31 13.70
CA ALA A 258 14.10 8.27 13.24
C ALA A 258 14.45 9.33 12.18
N ASP A 259 13.47 9.83 11.44
CA ASP A 259 13.64 10.78 10.32
C ASP A 259 14.74 10.36 9.32
N ASP A 260 14.71 9.09 8.89
CA ASP A 260 15.71 8.53 7.97
C ASP A 260 15.05 7.64 6.90
N THR A 261 15.44 7.84 5.63
CA THR A 261 14.87 7.09 4.51
C THR A 261 15.14 5.58 4.54
N ALA A 262 16.24 5.14 5.15
CA ALA A 262 16.55 3.73 5.30
C ALA A 262 15.49 3.03 6.16
N VAL A 263 14.91 3.73 7.14
CA VAL A 263 13.84 3.19 7.97
C VAL A 263 12.57 2.98 7.14
N VAL A 264 12.17 3.98 6.34
CA VAL A 264 11.01 3.84 5.44
C VAL A 264 11.25 2.75 4.38
N CYS A 265 12.45 2.70 3.79
CA CYS A 265 12.81 1.67 2.82
C CYS A 265 12.78 0.27 3.44
N THR A 266 13.30 0.11 4.66
CA THR A 266 13.28 -1.17 5.38
C THR A 266 11.85 -1.57 5.69
N PHE A 267 11.05 -0.67 6.26
CA PHE A 267 9.62 -0.91 6.51
C PHE A 267 8.89 -1.32 5.24
N MET A 268 9.06 -0.58 4.14
CA MET A 268 8.43 -0.89 2.86
C MET A 268 8.84 -2.27 2.32
N ARG A 269 10.12 -2.64 2.41
CA ARG A 269 10.59 -3.96 1.97
C ARG A 269 10.01 -5.08 2.84
N VAL A 270 10.05 -4.91 4.16
CA VAL A 270 9.46 -5.87 5.11
C VAL A 270 7.96 -6.00 4.89
N PHE A 271 7.24 -4.88 4.75
CA PHE A 271 5.82 -4.83 4.42
C PHE A 271 5.55 -5.66 3.16
N LEU A 272 6.19 -5.33 2.03
CA LEU A 272 5.96 -6.01 0.74
C LEU A 272 6.23 -7.52 0.79
N TRP A 273 7.20 -7.96 1.58
CA TRP A 273 7.58 -9.37 1.74
C TRP A 273 6.66 -10.13 2.69
N CYS A 274 6.18 -9.47 3.74
CA CYS A 274 5.43 -10.09 4.81
C CYS A 274 3.95 -9.64 4.85
N ARG A 275 3.41 -9.15 3.72
CA ARG A 275 2.05 -8.56 3.65
C ARG A 275 0.97 -9.38 4.36
N PRO A 276 0.85 -10.71 4.17
CA PRO A 276 -0.17 -11.49 4.88
C PRO A 276 -0.09 -11.38 6.41
N ALA A 277 1.12 -11.36 6.97
CA ALA A 277 1.33 -11.20 8.41
C ALA A 277 1.02 -9.76 8.86
N PHE A 278 1.28 -8.75 8.04
CA PHE A 278 0.90 -7.36 8.35
C PHE A 278 -0.62 -7.19 8.38
N TYR A 279 -1.33 -7.84 7.45
CA TYR A 279 -2.77 -7.69 7.40
C TYR A 279 -3.48 -8.31 8.60
N SER A 280 -2.99 -9.43 9.13
CA SER A 280 -3.51 -9.98 10.40
C SER A 280 -3.26 -9.06 11.59
N GLU A 281 -2.20 -8.25 11.57
CA GLU A 281 -2.00 -7.23 12.62
C GLU A 281 -3.02 -6.09 12.50
N PHE A 282 -3.46 -5.76 11.29
CA PHE A 282 -4.49 -4.73 11.10
C PHE A 282 -5.90 -5.15 11.54
N ASP A 283 -6.10 -6.44 11.87
CA ASP A 283 -7.31 -6.89 12.55
C ASP A 283 -7.39 -6.31 13.98
N ASP A 284 -6.25 -5.96 14.61
CA ASP A 284 -6.23 -5.21 15.87
C ASP A 284 -6.44 -3.69 15.61
N PRO A 285 -7.52 -3.09 16.13
CA PRO A 285 -7.77 -1.65 16.01
C PRO A 285 -6.60 -0.79 16.55
N SER A 286 -5.89 -1.27 17.57
CA SER A 286 -4.76 -0.55 18.17
C SER A 286 -3.60 -0.44 17.18
N ALA A 287 -3.30 -1.52 16.47
CA ALA A 287 -2.26 -1.57 15.46
C ALA A 287 -2.59 -0.63 14.27
N ARG A 288 -3.86 -0.58 13.85
CA ARG A 288 -4.34 0.40 12.83
C ARG A 288 -4.13 1.84 13.29
N ILE A 289 -4.52 2.17 14.52
CA ILE A 289 -4.34 3.51 15.09
C ILE A 289 -2.87 3.90 15.09
N ILE A 290 -1.99 3.01 15.52
CA ILE A 290 -0.54 3.25 15.56
C ILE A 290 -0.02 3.50 14.14
N PHE A 291 -0.42 2.67 13.16
CA PHE A 291 -0.01 2.83 11.77
C PHE A 291 -0.44 4.17 11.18
N VAL A 292 -1.73 4.51 11.27
CA VAL A 292 -2.24 5.76 10.70
C VAL A 292 -1.62 6.97 11.41
N ARG A 293 -1.45 6.92 12.74
CA ARG A 293 -0.78 8.00 13.48
C ARG A 293 0.68 8.16 13.03
N ALA A 294 1.42 7.06 12.85
CA ALA A 294 2.78 7.08 12.37
C ALA A 294 2.88 7.71 10.97
N MET A 295 2.02 7.29 10.04
CA MET A 295 1.98 7.84 8.67
C MET A 295 1.60 9.32 8.65
N CYS A 296 0.56 9.72 9.40
CA CYS A 296 0.16 11.12 9.52
C CYS A 296 1.26 11.99 10.13
N SER A 297 1.92 11.51 11.19
CA SER A 297 3.03 12.24 11.82
C SER A 297 4.21 12.41 10.86
N LEU A 298 4.56 11.34 10.12
CA LEU A 298 5.66 11.36 9.17
C LEU A 298 5.38 12.34 8.02
N LEU A 299 4.20 12.26 7.40
CA LEU A 299 3.79 13.18 6.33
C LEU A 299 3.77 14.64 6.78
N LYS A 300 3.21 14.93 7.96
CA LYS A 300 3.17 16.29 8.52
C LYS A 300 4.56 16.83 8.84
N SER A 301 5.44 16.00 9.42
CA SER A 301 6.83 16.37 9.68
C SER A 301 7.58 16.71 8.39
N LEU A 302 7.44 15.88 7.36
CA LEU A 302 8.05 16.11 6.05
C LEU A 302 7.50 17.35 5.36
N ALA A 303 6.19 17.58 5.42
CA ALA A 303 5.56 18.78 4.89
C ALA A 303 6.10 20.05 5.58
N ALA A 304 6.23 20.03 6.92
CA ALA A 304 6.80 21.14 7.67
C ALA A 304 8.27 21.39 7.27
N SER A 305 9.09 20.34 7.19
CA SER A 305 10.50 20.45 6.78
C SER A 305 10.67 20.98 5.35
N LEU A 306 9.80 20.59 4.43
CA LEU A 306 9.81 21.08 3.03
C LEU A 306 9.30 22.52 2.88
N SER A 307 8.48 22.99 3.83
CA SER A 307 7.95 24.36 3.82
C SER A 307 8.94 25.38 4.39
N LEU A 308 9.95 24.92 5.15
CA LEU A 308 11.01 25.79 5.66
C LEU A 308 11.96 26.20 4.51
N PRO A 309 12.52 27.42 4.54
CA PRO A 309 13.58 27.81 3.60
C PRO A 309 14.71 26.79 3.62
N HIS A 310 15.31 26.51 2.45
CA HIS A 310 16.37 25.51 2.33
C HIS A 310 17.48 25.73 3.36
N THR A 311 17.48 24.90 4.39
CA THR A 311 18.59 24.79 5.34
C THR A 311 19.56 23.77 4.76
N PRO A 312 20.87 24.06 4.73
CA PRO A 312 21.85 23.08 4.28
C PRO A 312 21.71 21.82 5.15
N VAL A 313 21.43 20.70 4.49
CA VAL A 313 21.23 19.42 5.17
C VAL A 313 22.55 19.01 5.83
N PRO A 314 22.58 18.73 7.15
CA PRO A 314 23.76 18.22 7.82
C PRO A 314 24.30 16.98 7.09
N PHE A 315 25.63 16.86 7.01
CA PHE A 315 26.27 15.73 6.34
C PHE A 315 25.74 14.40 6.88
N GLY A 316 25.25 13.52 6.00
CA GLY A 316 24.71 12.22 6.36
C GLY A 316 23.20 12.18 6.62
N ARG A 317 22.52 13.32 6.78
CA ARG A 317 21.05 13.34 6.80
C ARG A 317 20.49 13.29 5.41
N THR A 318 19.37 12.59 5.27
CA THR A 318 18.65 12.50 4.00
C THR A 318 17.79 13.73 3.77
N ASP A 319 17.81 14.20 2.52
CA ASP A 319 16.92 15.27 2.04
C ASP A 319 15.45 14.91 2.29
N ALA A 320 14.69 15.81 2.90
CA ALA A 320 13.26 15.63 3.17
C ALA A 320 12.47 15.33 1.89
N ALA A 321 12.89 15.83 0.73
CA ALA A 321 12.23 15.52 -0.54
C ALA A 321 12.47 14.07 -0.97
N HIS A 322 13.67 13.53 -0.72
CA HIS A 322 13.94 12.11 -0.93
C HIS A 322 13.13 11.25 0.04
N HIS A 323 13.04 11.67 1.30
CA HIS A 323 12.24 10.98 2.31
C HIS A 323 10.75 10.94 1.92
N LEU A 324 10.19 12.07 1.48
CA LEU A 324 8.81 12.11 0.97
C LEU A 324 8.60 11.21 -0.25
N THR A 325 9.61 11.07 -1.13
CA THR A 325 9.56 10.15 -2.27
C THR A 325 9.37 8.70 -1.80
N CYS A 326 10.13 8.26 -0.80
CA CYS A 326 9.99 6.92 -0.23
C CYS A 326 8.63 6.70 0.43
N VAL A 327 8.10 7.71 1.14
CA VAL A 327 6.78 7.64 1.77
C VAL A 327 5.66 7.58 0.72
N ALA A 328 5.75 8.38 -0.33
CA ALA A 328 4.78 8.36 -1.43
C ALA A 328 4.76 6.99 -2.15
N GLN A 329 5.92 6.38 -2.37
CA GLN A 329 6.02 5.01 -2.91
C GLN A 329 5.38 3.97 -1.99
N LEU A 330 5.64 4.05 -0.68
CA LEU A 330 4.99 3.17 0.30
C LEU A 330 3.46 3.30 0.23
N LEU A 331 2.94 4.53 0.19
CA LEU A 331 1.51 4.81 0.10
C LEU A 331 0.90 4.35 -1.22
N GLU A 332 1.61 4.45 -2.34
CA GLU A 332 1.18 3.94 -3.66
C GLU A 332 1.08 2.40 -3.66
N PHE A 333 1.98 1.71 -2.97
CA PHE A 333 2.00 0.26 -2.91
C PHE A 333 0.82 -0.36 -2.15
N LEU A 334 0.25 0.37 -1.17
CA LEU A 334 -0.92 -0.10 -0.42
C LEU A 334 -2.12 -0.41 -1.35
N PRO A 335 -2.66 0.54 -2.14
CA PRO A 335 -3.73 0.24 -3.08
C PRO A 335 -3.26 -0.61 -4.26
N MET A 336 -2.02 -0.45 -4.73
CA MET A 336 -1.55 -1.20 -5.90
C MET A 336 -1.55 -2.71 -5.67
N PHE A 337 -1.20 -3.15 -4.46
CA PHE A 337 -1.05 -4.58 -4.18
C PHE A 337 -2.02 -5.13 -3.12
N GLY A 338 -2.72 -4.28 -2.38
CA GLY A 338 -3.69 -4.69 -1.35
C GLY A 338 -5.15 -4.73 -1.80
N VAL A 339 -5.46 -4.48 -3.08
CA VAL A 339 -6.86 -4.52 -3.59
C VAL A 339 -7.43 -5.93 -3.66
N ASP A 340 -6.61 -6.91 -4.03
CA ASP A 340 -7.04 -8.31 -4.20
C ASP A 340 -6.64 -9.21 -3.01
N GLU A 341 -6.14 -8.61 -1.93
CA GLU A 341 -5.66 -9.32 -0.74
C GLU A 341 -6.58 -9.02 0.47
N TRP A 342 -6.64 -9.95 1.43
CA TRP A 342 -7.45 -9.82 2.64
C TRP A 342 -6.60 -9.59 3.89
N PRO A 343 -7.06 -8.72 4.82
CA PRO A 343 -8.02 -7.63 4.60
C PRO A 343 -7.61 -6.66 3.47
N GLN A 344 -8.61 -6.04 2.83
CA GLN A 344 -8.34 -5.00 1.83
C GLN A 344 -7.57 -3.85 2.49
N TRP A 345 -6.60 -3.26 1.78
CA TRP A 345 -5.77 -2.16 2.31
C TRP A 345 -6.58 -1.01 2.94
N ARG A 346 -7.81 -0.78 2.46
CA ARG A 346 -8.75 0.23 2.99
C ARG A 346 -9.06 0.02 4.46
N TYR A 347 -9.09 -1.23 4.92
CA TYR A 347 -9.40 -1.58 6.30
C TYR A 347 -8.43 -0.92 7.29
N ALA A 348 -7.17 -0.70 6.88
CA ALA A 348 -6.18 -0.01 7.71
C ALA A 348 -6.54 1.46 7.99
N PHE A 349 -7.43 2.07 7.21
CA PHE A 349 -7.77 3.49 7.27
C PHE A 349 -9.22 3.77 7.69
N ILE A 350 -10.06 2.74 7.90
CA ILE A 350 -11.46 2.93 8.29
C ILE A 350 -11.55 3.70 9.61
N GLY A 351 -12.31 4.80 9.61
CA GLY A 351 -12.47 5.71 10.73
C GLY A 351 -11.33 6.73 10.89
N PHE A 352 -10.30 6.69 10.03
CA PHE A 352 -9.16 7.60 10.06
C PHE A 352 -8.92 8.30 8.72
N GLU A 353 -9.83 8.18 7.76
CA GLU A 353 -9.70 8.68 6.40
C GLU A 353 -9.45 10.20 6.37
N GLN A 354 -10.19 10.98 7.16
CA GLN A 354 -10.00 12.43 7.21
C GLN A 354 -8.61 12.81 7.76
N ASN A 355 -8.11 12.07 8.77
CA ASN A 355 -6.81 12.33 9.36
C ASN A 355 -5.68 12.10 8.35
N ILE A 356 -5.75 10.98 7.62
CA ILE A 356 -4.74 10.67 6.61
C ILE A 356 -4.85 11.61 5.40
N LEU A 357 -6.06 11.96 4.94
CA LEU A 357 -6.26 12.93 3.87
C LEU A 357 -5.68 14.30 4.22
N SER A 358 -5.93 14.80 5.43
CA SER A 358 -5.34 16.06 5.91
C SER A 358 -3.80 16.02 5.88
N ALA A 359 -3.19 14.92 6.30
CA ALA A 359 -1.73 14.77 6.27
C ALA A 359 -1.17 14.67 4.84
N VAL A 360 -1.86 13.96 3.96
CA VAL A 360 -1.49 13.81 2.54
C VAL A 360 -1.59 15.15 1.82
N TYR A 361 -2.65 15.93 2.04
CA TYR A 361 -2.79 17.25 1.42
C TYR A 361 -1.69 18.22 1.86
N ALA A 362 -1.38 18.27 3.16
CA ALA A 362 -0.25 19.07 3.64
C ALA A 362 1.07 18.69 2.93
N ALA A 363 1.30 17.38 2.70
CA ALA A 363 2.47 16.92 1.96
C ALA A 363 2.43 17.23 0.46
N VAL A 364 1.26 17.16 -0.19
CA VAL A 364 1.07 17.56 -1.60
C VAL A 364 1.37 19.04 -1.80
N ASP A 365 0.89 19.88 -0.89
CA ASP A 365 1.07 21.34 -0.94
C ASP A 365 2.54 21.72 -0.73
N ALA A 366 3.19 21.14 0.29
CA ALA A 366 4.59 21.38 0.61
C ALA A 366 5.57 20.78 -0.42
N CYS A 367 5.14 19.81 -1.22
CA CYS A 367 6.01 19.16 -2.20
C CYS A 367 6.49 20.17 -3.27
N PRO A 368 7.79 20.19 -3.63
CA PRO A 368 8.31 21.04 -4.69
C PRO A 368 7.67 20.79 -6.07
N ARG A 369 7.58 21.83 -6.92
CA ARG A 369 6.93 21.74 -8.25
C ARG A 369 7.65 20.81 -9.23
N ASP A 370 8.97 20.71 -9.14
CA ASP A 370 9.82 19.84 -9.95
C ASP A 370 9.66 18.35 -9.60
N ARG A 371 9.03 18.03 -8.45
CA ARG A 371 8.76 16.66 -7.99
C ARG A 371 7.35 16.19 -8.38
N TYR A 372 6.97 16.43 -9.63
CA TYR A 372 5.63 16.10 -10.15
C TYR A 372 5.20 14.64 -9.89
N HIS A 373 6.12 13.68 -10.00
CA HIS A 373 5.82 12.26 -9.78
C HIS A 373 5.41 11.96 -8.32
N VAL A 374 6.08 12.56 -7.34
CA VAL A 374 5.74 12.40 -5.92
C VAL A 374 4.36 12.98 -5.63
N LYS A 375 4.07 14.18 -6.14
CA LYS A 375 2.73 14.77 -6.02
C LYS A 375 1.65 13.88 -6.64
N ALA A 376 1.93 13.31 -7.82
CA ALA A 376 1.00 12.41 -8.49
C ALA A 376 0.71 11.17 -7.63
N GLN A 377 1.74 10.50 -7.09
CA GLN A 377 1.59 9.35 -6.20
C GLN A 377 0.76 9.68 -4.95
N LEU A 378 1.03 10.81 -4.30
CA LEU A 378 0.26 11.25 -3.13
C LEU A 378 -1.20 11.56 -3.47
N ARG A 379 -1.46 12.18 -4.62
CA ARG A 379 -2.83 12.43 -5.11
C ARG A 379 -3.54 11.14 -5.50
N ASP A 380 -2.86 10.20 -6.15
CA ASP A 380 -3.42 8.88 -6.46
C ASP A 380 -3.82 8.15 -5.17
N PHE A 381 -2.98 8.19 -4.14
CA PHE A 381 -3.32 7.66 -2.83
C PHE A 381 -4.51 8.40 -2.20
N ALA A 382 -4.56 9.73 -2.26
CA ALA A 382 -5.70 10.51 -1.75
C ALA A 382 -7.02 10.15 -2.48
N LEU A 383 -7.00 9.94 -3.80
CA LEU A 383 -8.15 9.45 -4.57
C LEU A 383 -8.62 8.08 -4.07
N HIS A 384 -7.67 7.20 -3.78
CA HIS A 384 -7.99 5.89 -3.23
C HIS A 384 -8.65 5.99 -1.84
N VAL A 385 -8.20 6.89 -0.96
CA VAL A 385 -8.84 7.12 0.35
C VAL A 385 -10.21 7.78 0.21
N HIS A 386 -10.39 8.76 -0.68
CA HIS A 386 -11.72 9.31 -0.97
C HIS A 386 -12.70 8.24 -1.46
N SER A 387 -12.22 7.32 -2.29
CA SER A 387 -13.05 6.20 -2.77
C SER A 387 -13.48 5.21 -1.69
N SER A 388 -12.92 5.28 -0.46
CA SER A 388 -13.38 4.49 0.68
C SER A 388 -14.39 5.23 1.56
N LEU A 389 -14.49 6.55 1.47
CA LEU A 389 -15.45 7.36 2.24
C LEU A 389 -16.90 7.29 1.71
N GLY A 390 -17.10 6.72 0.52
CA GLY A 390 -18.41 6.61 -0.13
C GLY A 390 -18.74 7.78 -1.07
N ASP A 391 -19.86 7.66 -1.79
CA ASP A 391 -20.22 8.57 -2.90
C ASP A 391 -20.47 10.02 -2.46
N GLU A 392 -20.92 10.24 -1.22
CA GLU A 392 -21.18 11.58 -0.69
C GLU A 392 -19.90 12.43 -0.62
N TRP A 393 -18.76 11.78 -0.37
CA TRP A 393 -17.46 12.44 -0.23
C TRP A 393 -16.78 12.77 -1.55
N LEU A 394 -17.21 12.15 -2.65
CA LEU A 394 -16.73 12.55 -3.98
C LEU A 394 -17.11 14.01 -4.27
N VAL A 395 -18.26 14.48 -3.77
CA VAL A 395 -18.71 15.87 -3.93
C VAL A 395 -17.86 16.86 -3.13
N SER A 396 -17.24 16.43 -2.03
CA SER A 396 -16.37 17.25 -1.19
C SER A 396 -14.88 17.11 -1.53
N MET A 397 -14.55 16.38 -2.60
CA MET A 397 -13.18 16.25 -3.09
C MET A 397 -12.61 17.62 -3.49
N PRO A 398 -11.38 17.98 -3.08
CA PRO A 398 -10.73 19.20 -3.52
C PRO A 398 -10.62 19.27 -5.06
N GLU A 399 -10.81 20.46 -5.62
CA GLU A 399 -10.81 20.69 -7.07
C GLU A 399 -9.51 20.22 -7.73
N ASP A 400 -8.36 20.43 -7.08
CA ASP A 400 -7.06 20.00 -7.60
C ASP A 400 -6.98 18.47 -7.76
N LEU A 401 -7.60 17.74 -6.83
CA LEU A 401 -7.67 16.28 -6.84
C LEU A 401 -8.67 15.77 -7.88
N SER A 402 -9.81 16.44 -8.03
CA SER A 402 -10.77 16.14 -9.10
C SER A 402 -10.16 16.36 -10.48
N HIS A 403 -9.40 17.45 -10.66
CA HIS A 403 -8.64 17.69 -11.89
C HIS A 403 -7.56 16.64 -12.12
N HIS A 404 -6.83 16.24 -11.07
CA HIS A 404 -5.85 15.16 -11.16
C HIS A 404 -6.50 13.83 -11.59
N MET A 405 -7.66 13.47 -11.01
CA MET A 405 -8.44 12.30 -11.43
C MET A 405 -8.81 12.36 -12.91
N PHE A 406 -9.31 13.51 -13.36
CA PHE A 406 -9.68 13.71 -14.76
C PHE A 406 -8.46 13.60 -15.69
N HIS A 407 -7.35 14.24 -15.35
CA HIS A 407 -6.11 14.14 -16.13
C HIS A 407 -5.53 12.72 -16.14
N ALA A 408 -5.60 12.01 -15.03
CA ALA A 408 -5.22 10.60 -14.96
C ALA A 408 -6.07 9.78 -15.93
N GLN A 409 -7.40 9.95 -15.90
CA GLN A 409 -8.31 9.28 -16.84
C GLN A 409 -7.96 9.58 -18.30
N LEU A 410 -7.69 10.85 -18.65
CA LEU A 410 -7.27 11.23 -19.99
C LEU A 410 -5.95 10.55 -20.40
N ARG A 411 -4.95 10.54 -19.52
CA ARG A 411 -3.64 9.89 -19.77
C ARG A 411 -3.77 8.40 -20.02
N PHE A 412 -4.73 7.75 -19.37
CA PHE A 412 -4.96 6.33 -19.55
C PHE A 412 -5.80 5.98 -20.78
N GLY A 413 -6.13 6.93 -21.66
CA GLY A 413 -6.95 6.69 -22.86
C GLY A 413 -8.43 7.06 -22.69
N GLY A 414 -8.72 7.97 -21.76
CA GLY A 414 -10.06 8.49 -21.50
C GLY A 414 -11.01 7.51 -20.82
N CYS A 415 -12.31 7.80 -20.92
CA CYS A 415 -13.36 7.02 -20.25
C CYS A 415 -13.45 5.57 -20.73
N PHE A 416 -13.21 5.31 -22.03
CA PHE A 416 -13.25 3.95 -22.58
C PHE A 416 -12.11 3.09 -22.08
N ALA A 417 -10.90 3.63 -22.00
CA ALA A 417 -9.77 2.89 -21.47
C ALA A 417 -9.91 2.62 -19.97
N HIS A 418 -10.38 3.61 -19.20
CA HIS A 418 -10.71 3.42 -17.79
C HIS A 418 -11.76 2.31 -17.61
N PHE A 419 -12.85 2.36 -18.39
CA PHE A 419 -13.91 1.36 -18.33
C PHE A 419 -13.41 -0.04 -18.74
N ARG A 420 -12.60 -0.14 -19.79
CA ARG A 420 -11.92 -1.37 -20.20
C ARG A 420 -11.05 -1.95 -19.08
N HIS A 421 -10.21 -1.13 -18.45
CA HIS A 421 -9.36 -1.55 -17.34
C HIS A 421 -10.19 -2.04 -16.15
N LEU A 422 -11.31 -1.38 -15.85
CA LEU A 422 -12.25 -1.87 -14.86
C LEU A 422 -12.78 -3.26 -15.23
N LEU A 423 -13.24 -3.47 -16.46
CA LEU A 423 -13.77 -4.77 -16.87
C LEU A 423 -12.72 -5.88 -16.84
N ASP A 424 -11.48 -5.60 -17.27
CA ASP A 424 -10.39 -6.59 -17.19
C ASP A 424 -10.01 -6.90 -15.73
N SER A 425 -10.00 -5.89 -14.85
CA SER A 425 -9.82 -6.09 -13.41
C SER A 425 -10.93 -6.98 -12.84
N ILE A 426 -12.20 -6.67 -13.10
CA ILE A 426 -13.35 -7.46 -12.65
C ILE A 426 -13.29 -8.90 -13.18
N PHE A 427 -12.92 -9.08 -14.45
CA PHE A 427 -12.82 -10.39 -15.10
C PHE A 427 -11.67 -11.25 -14.52
N SER A 428 -10.56 -10.61 -14.17
CA SER A 428 -9.37 -11.25 -13.63
C SER A 428 -9.48 -11.61 -12.15
N ARG A 429 -10.39 -10.95 -11.41
CA ARG A 429 -10.70 -11.31 -10.01
C ARG A 429 -11.25 -12.74 -9.91
N LYS A 430 -10.75 -13.49 -8.92
CA LYS A 430 -11.16 -14.87 -8.63
C LYS A 430 -12.10 -14.95 -7.43
N VAL A 431 -13.07 -14.03 -7.36
CA VAL A 431 -14.04 -13.93 -6.27
C VAL A 431 -15.47 -14.07 -6.80
N CYS A 432 -16.39 -14.52 -5.96
CA CYS A 432 -17.81 -14.52 -6.30
C CYS A 432 -18.32 -13.09 -6.43
N ALA A 433 -19.08 -12.79 -7.49
CA ALA A 433 -19.66 -11.48 -7.73
C ALA A 433 -21.03 -11.29 -7.07
N ALA A 434 -21.55 -12.27 -6.33
CA ALA A 434 -22.82 -12.09 -5.62
C ALA A 434 -22.61 -11.23 -4.36
N PRO A 435 -23.53 -10.29 -4.08
CA PRO A 435 -23.48 -9.55 -2.83
C PRO A 435 -23.57 -10.52 -1.65
N ASN A 436 -22.86 -10.24 -0.56
CA ASN A 436 -22.89 -11.02 0.70
C ASN A 436 -22.49 -12.50 0.54
N CYS A 437 -21.71 -12.84 -0.48
CA CYS A 437 -21.20 -14.20 -0.60
C CYS A 437 -19.96 -14.37 0.29
N ASP A 438 -20.07 -15.16 1.36
CA ASP A 438 -18.96 -15.49 2.26
C ASP A 438 -17.80 -16.21 1.55
N ASN A 439 -18.08 -16.80 0.39
CA ASN A 439 -17.10 -17.50 -0.42
C ASN A 439 -16.30 -16.54 -1.32
N ILE A 440 -15.65 -15.56 -0.68
CA ILE A 440 -14.79 -14.57 -1.35
C ILE A 440 -13.57 -15.27 -1.97
N PHE A 441 -13.05 -16.30 -1.31
CA PHE A 441 -11.91 -17.11 -1.77
C PHE A 441 -12.30 -18.58 -1.86
N PRO A 442 -12.90 -19.03 -2.98
CA PRO A 442 -13.23 -20.44 -3.16
C PRO A 442 -11.96 -21.28 -3.02
N SER A 443 -11.92 -22.10 -1.97
CA SER A 443 -10.76 -22.90 -1.57
C SER A 443 -10.31 -23.93 -2.60
N GLN A 444 -11.03 -24.08 -3.73
CA GLN A 444 -10.62 -24.79 -4.95
C GLN A 444 -11.71 -24.84 -6.04
N SER A 445 -12.94 -24.37 -5.76
CA SER A 445 -14.04 -24.52 -6.71
C SER A 445 -13.88 -23.58 -7.92
N ARG A 446 -14.05 -24.14 -9.12
CA ARG A 446 -14.08 -23.35 -10.36
C ARG A 446 -15.28 -22.41 -10.33
N LEU A 447 -15.01 -21.11 -10.33
CA LEU A 447 -16.06 -20.11 -10.48
C LEU A 447 -16.68 -20.15 -11.88
N MET A 448 -18.00 -20.10 -11.95
CA MET A 448 -18.77 -20.08 -13.19
C MET A 448 -18.90 -18.64 -13.70
N LEU A 449 -18.52 -18.39 -14.96
CA LEU A 449 -18.78 -17.11 -15.61
C LEU A 449 -20.27 -16.97 -15.95
N CYS A 450 -20.80 -15.76 -15.84
CA CYS A 450 -22.13 -15.45 -16.38
C CYS A 450 -22.17 -15.83 -17.86
N SER A 451 -23.11 -16.70 -18.25
CA SER A 451 -23.17 -17.24 -19.61
C SER A 451 -23.39 -16.18 -20.69
N ARG A 452 -23.94 -15.01 -20.32
CA ARG A 452 -24.27 -13.93 -21.24
C ARG A 452 -23.17 -12.87 -21.36
N CYS A 453 -22.80 -12.18 -20.27
CA CYS A 453 -21.79 -11.12 -20.34
C CYS A 453 -20.34 -11.62 -20.30
N LYS A 454 -20.09 -12.85 -19.82
CA LYS A 454 -18.75 -13.45 -19.64
C LYS A 454 -17.77 -12.63 -18.76
N ILE A 455 -18.24 -11.62 -18.02
CA ILE A 455 -17.41 -10.80 -17.12
C ILE A 455 -17.46 -11.29 -15.67
N LEU A 456 -18.67 -11.38 -15.09
CA LEU A 456 -18.83 -11.74 -13.68
C LEU A 456 -18.73 -13.24 -13.43
N ARG A 457 -18.17 -13.60 -12.27
CA ARG A 457 -17.95 -14.97 -11.80
C ARG A 457 -18.80 -15.28 -10.59
N TYR A 458 -19.29 -16.51 -10.47
CA TYR A 458 -20.13 -16.95 -9.35
C TYR A 458 -19.70 -18.33 -8.86
N CYS A 459 -19.72 -18.54 -7.54
CA CYS A 459 -19.41 -19.85 -6.95
C CYS A 459 -20.54 -20.87 -7.11
N SER A 460 -21.78 -20.41 -7.36
CA SER A 460 -22.97 -21.24 -7.52
C SER A 460 -24.03 -20.57 -8.40
N LYS A 461 -24.95 -21.37 -8.95
CA LYS A 461 -26.13 -20.85 -9.67
C LYS A 461 -27.05 -20.04 -8.76
N ARG A 462 -27.10 -20.37 -7.45
CA ARG A 462 -27.83 -19.63 -6.43
C ARG A 462 -27.33 -18.19 -6.32
N CYS A 463 -26.02 -18.02 -6.12
CA CYS A 463 -25.36 -16.71 -6.06
C CYS A 463 -25.60 -15.88 -7.34
N GLN A 464 -25.56 -16.52 -8.52
CA GLN A 464 -25.90 -15.84 -9.77
C GLN A 464 -27.37 -15.37 -9.79
N ALA A 465 -28.32 -16.23 -9.41
CA ALA A 465 -29.75 -15.89 -9.41
C ALA A 465 -30.09 -14.78 -8.41
N GLU A 466 -29.43 -14.78 -7.25
CA GLU A 466 -29.55 -13.74 -6.22
C GLU A 466 -29.04 -12.39 -6.73
N HIS A 467 -27.81 -12.34 -7.25
CA HIS A 467 -27.27 -11.11 -7.84
C HIS A 467 -28.10 -10.66 -9.07
N TRP A 468 -28.65 -11.60 -9.84
CA TRP A 468 -29.49 -11.27 -11.01
C TRP A 468 -30.68 -10.38 -10.67
N ARG A 469 -31.26 -10.55 -9.49
CA ARG A 469 -32.47 -9.85 -9.01
C ARG A 469 -32.22 -9.02 -7.75
N SER A 470 -30.96 -8.75 -7.41
CA SER A 470 -30.62 -7.98 -6.21
C SER A 470 -31.35 -6.62 -6.22
N PRO A 471 -31.98 -6.21 -5.11
CA PRO A 471 -32.73 -4.95 -5.05
C PRO A 471 -31.82 -3.73 -5.13
N SER A 472 -30.60 -3.82 -4.59
CA SER A 472 -29.63 -2.71 -4.60
C SER A 472 -28.89 -2.62 -5.93
N HIS A 473 -28.41 -3.76 -6.44
CA HIS A 473 -27.56 -3.79 -7.64
C HIS A 473 -27.88 -5.01 -8.52
N PRO A 474 -29.01 -5.00 -9.27
CA PRO A 474 -29.39 -6.15 -10.08
C PRO A 474 -28.43 -6.34 -11.26
N HIS A 475 -27.85 -7.54 -11.41
CA HIS A 475 -26.95 -7.81 -12.55
C HIS A 475 -27.68 -7.79 -13.90
N LYS A 476 -28.98 -8.11 -13.96
CA LYS A 476 -29.75 -8.21 -15.22
C LYS A 476 -29.60 -7.00 -16.16
N PRO A 477 -29.87 -5.74 -15.75
CA PRO A 477 -29.72 -4.56 -16.62
C PRO A 477 -28.27 -4.33 -17.05
N VAL A 478 -27.31 -4.56 -16.15
CA VAL A 478 -25.87 -4.43 -16.42
C VAL A 478 -25.42 -5.47 -17.45
N CYS A 479 -25.85 -6.72 -17.28
CA CYS A 479 -25.58 -7.85 -18.16
C CYS A 479 -26.07 -7.60 -19.59
N ALA A 480 -27.27 -7.03 -19.73
CA ALA A 480 -27.86 -6.71 -21.03
C ALA A 480 -27.03 -5.69 -21.82
N ARG A 481 -26.37 -4.76 -21.13
CA ARG A 481 -25.50 -3.73 -21.72
C ARG A 481 -24.07 -4.21 -21.95
N LEU A 482 -23.52 -5.02 -21.05
CA LEU A 482 -22.17 -5.56 -21.18
C LEU A 482 -22.04 -6.62 -22.27
N ALA A 483 -23.05 -7.48 -22.44
CA ALA A 483 -22.92 -8.61 -23.36
C ALA A 483 -22.65 -8.18 -24.82
N PRO A 484 -23.34 -7.17 -25.39
CA PRO A 484 -22.99 -6.65 -26.71
C PRO A 484 -21.54 -6.14 -26.80
N ILE A 485 -21.07 -5.40 -25.81
CA ILE A 485 -19.69 -4.86 -25.78
C ILE A 485 -18.69 -6.00 -25.85
N VAL A 486 -18.82 -6.98 -24.94
CA VAL A 486 -17.88 -8.09 -24.80
C VAL A 486 -17.91 -9.03 -26.00
N ASN A 487 -19.06 -9.14 -26.68
CA ASN A 487 -19.18 -9.92 -27.92
C ASN A 487 -18.44 -9.27 -29.10
N ILE A 488 -18.31 -7.94 -29.14
CA ILE A 488 -17.56 -7.22 -30.19
C ILE A 488 -16.08 -7.11 -29.78
N ALA A 489 -15.81 -6.65 -28.57
CA ALA A 489 -14.47 -6.49 -28.04
C ALA A 489 -14.37 -6.94 -26.58
N HIS A 490 -13.63 -8.02 -26.35
CA HIS A 490 -13.31 -8.45 -24.99
C HIS A 490 -12.40 -7.41 -24.32
N PRO A 491 -12.49 -7.17 -22.99
CA PRO A 491 -11.60 -6.24 -22.28
C PRO A 491 -10.09 -6.47 -22.43
N ARG A 492 -9.69 -7.61 -23.01
CA ARG A 492 -8.30 -8.00 -23.28
C ARG A 492 -7.83 -7.71 -24.70
N ASN A 493 -8.70 -7.20 -25.58
CA ASN A 493 -8.37 -6.87 -26.97
C ASN A 493 -7.47 -5.62 -27.04
N GLY A 494 -7.30 -4.93 -28.17
CA GLY A 494 -6.67 -3.60 -28.20
C GLY A 494 -7.54 -2.54 -27.51
N LEU A 495 -6.95 -1.42 -27.06
CA LEU A 495 -7.75 -0.29 -26.57
C LEU A 495 -8.65 0.24 -27.70
N ASP A 496 -8.08 0.42 -28.89
CA ASP A 496 -8.78 0.93 -30.07
C ASP A 496 -9.99 0.05 -30.42
N ASP A 497 -9.81 -1.28 -30.49
CA ASP A 497 -10.92 -2.23 -30.74
C ASP A 497 -12.06 -2.09 -29.72
N PHE A 498 -11.72 -1.89 -28.45
CA PHE A 498 -12.70 -1.77 -27.37
C PHE A 498 -13.44 -0.43 -27.43
N GLU A 499 -12.73 0.64 -27.74
CA GLU A 499 -13.31 1.96 -27.94
C GLU A 499 -14.26 1.96 -29.15
N ASP A 500 -13.83 1.41 -30.29
CA ASP A 500 -14.66 1.29 -31.50
C ASP A 500 -15.91 0.43 -31.27
N ALA A 501 -15.78 -0.66 -30.49
CA ALA A 501 -16.91 -1.46 -30.06
C ALA A 501 -17.91 -0.65 -29.22
N CYS A 502 -17.43 0.15 -28.28
CA CYS A 502 -18.32 0.99 -27.47
C CYS A 502 -19.01 2.06 -28.33
N ARG A 503 -18.27 2.70 -29.23
CA ARG A 503 -18.79 3.75 -30.13
C ARG A 503 -19.82 3.20 -31.13
N SER A 504 -19.57 2.03 -31.72
CA SER A 504 -20.51 1.38 -32.64
C SER A 504 -21.82 0.96 -31.98
N LEU A 505 -21.81 0.71 -30.66
CA LEU A 505 -23.00 0.46 -29.86
C LEU A 505 -23.70 1.73 -29.37
N GLY A 506 -23.20 2.91 -29.74
CA GLY A 506 -23.75 4.21 -29.30
C GLY A 506 -23.59 4.45 -27.80
N LEU A 507 -22.58 3.85 -27.16
CA LEU A 507 -22.32 4.07 -25.74
C LEU A 507 -21.61 5.40 -25.52
N ASP A 508 -22.33 6.33 -24.91
CA ASP A 508 -21.77 7.55 -24.38
C ASP A 508 -21.36 7.38 -22.90
N VAL A 509 -20.80 8.45 -22.33
CA VAL A 509 -20.35 8.48 -20.93
C VAL A 509 -21.49 8.20 -19.94
N ASP A 510 -22.71 8.66 -20.23
CA ASP A 510 -23.89 8.43 -19.38
C ASP A 510 -24.31 6.94 -19.41
N GLN A 511 -24.23 6.27 -20.56
CA GLN A 511 -24.48 4.83 -20.62
C GLN A 511 -23.39 4.03 -19.90
N LEU A 512 -22.12 4.45 -20.02
CA LEU A 512 -21.00 3.83 -19.30
C LEU A 512 -21.13 4.01 -17.79
N SER A 513 -21.58 5.18 -17.31
CA SER A 513 -21.78 5.45 -15.89
C SER A 513 -22.79 4.48 -15.27
N ILE A 514 -23.91 4.21 -15.96
CA ILE A 514 -24.93 3.25 -15.51
C ILE A 514 -24.34 1.85 -15.37
N ILE A 515 -23.52 1.41 -16.34
CA ILE A 515 -22.87 0.10 -16.30
C ILE A 515 -21.87 0.04 -15.15
N TYR A 516 -21.08 1.10 -14.98
CA TYR A 516 -20.08 1.25 -13.93
C TYR A 516 -20.71 1.15 -12.54
N VAL A 517 -21.76 1.92 -12.26
CA VAL A 517 -22.51 1.89 -10.98
C VAL A 517 -23.04 0.49 -10.71
N GLY A 518 -23.65 -0.15 -11.71
CA GLY A 518 -24.20 -1.48 -11.55
C GLY A 518 -23.14 -2.58 -11.36
N LEU A 519 -21.90 -2.36 -11.82
CA LEU A 519 -20.78 -3.29 -11.60
C LEU A 519 -20.12 -3.12 -10.24
N ILE A 520 -19.90 -1.87 -9.80
CA ILE A 520 -19.11 -1.55 -8.61
C ILE A 520 -19.97 -1.38 -7.36
N GLY A 521 -21.22 -0.91 -7.48
CA GLY A 521 -22.04 -0.46 -6.36
C GLY A 521 -22.01 -1.39 -5.13
N HIS A 522 -22.23 -2.70 -5.31
CA HIS A 522 -22.22 -3.66 -4.19
C HIS A 522 -20.84 -3.85 -3.50
N ARG A 523 -19.74 -3.50 -4.16
CA ARG A 523 -18.35 -3.75 -3.68
C ARG A 523 -17.78 -2.61 -2.86
N LEU A 524 -18.42 -1.44 -2.89
CA LEU A 524 -18.02 -0.31 -2.05
C LEU A 524 -18.64 -0.39 -0.64
N TYR A 525 -19.74 -1.14 -0.47
CA TYR A 525 -20.55 -1.11 0.75
C TYR A 525 -20.47 -2.36 1.64
N SER A 526 -19.65 -3.36 1.31
CA SER A 526 -19.43 -4.49 2.21
C SER A 526 -18.34 -4.17 3.23
N VAL A 527 -18.55 -3.12 4.04
CA VAL A 527 -17.89 -3.03 5.35
C VAL A 527 -18.73 -3.88 6.29
N PRO A 528 -18.16 -4.81 7.07
CA PRO A 528 -18.90 -5.46 8.13
C PRO A 528 -19.56 -4.36 8.97
N GLN A 529 -20.89 -4.35 9.11
CA GLN A 529 -21.51 -3.59 10.18
C GLN A 529 -21.00 -4.22 11.48
N GLU A 530 -19.85 -3.75 11.97
CA GLU A 530 -19.50 -3.93 13.37
C GLU A 530 -20.63 -3.27 14.15
N ASP A 531 -21.28 -4.02 15.03
CA ASP A 531 -22.38 -3.53 15.87
C ASP A 531 -21.91 -2.29 16.65
N HIS A 532 -22.15 -1.11 16.09
CA HIS A 532 -21.68 0.18 16.59
C HIS A 532 -22.22 0.53 17.99
N ASP A 533 -23.13 -0.29 18.52
CA ASP A 533 -23.80 -0.11 19.80
C ASP A 533 -22.92 -0.44 21.02
N THR A 534 -21.69 -0.97 20.86
CA THR A 534 -20.84 -1.35 22.00
C THR A 534 -19.75 -0.34 22.40
N LEU A 535 -19.51 0.74 21.65
CA LEU A 535 -18.40 1.68 21.93
C LEU A 535 -18.80 3.05 22.51
N THR A 536 -20.10 3.35 22.62
CA THR A 536 -20.59 4.63 23.18
C THR A 536 -21.02 4.58 24.64
N SER A 537 -20.95 3.42 25.31
CA SER A 537 -21.38 3.24 26.71
C SER A 537 -20.25 3.25 27.75
N GLY A 538 -19.02 3.63 27.37
CA GLY A 538 -17.88 3.73 28.26
C GLY A 538 -17.15 5.07 28.13
N GLN A 539 -17.81 6.17 28.51
CA GLN A 539 -17.17 7.44 28.85
C GLN A 539 -17.59 7.89 30.24
#